data_AF-A0A4S2ETK7-F1
#
_entry.id   AF-A0A4S2ETK7-F1
#
_cell.length_a   1.000
_cell.length_b   1.000
_cell.length_c   1.000
_cell.angle_alpha   90.00
_cell.angle_beta   90.00
_cell.angle_gamma   90.00
#
_symmetry.space_group_name_H-M   'P 1'
#
loop_
_entity.id
_entity.type
_entity.pdbx_description
1 polymer ?
#
loop_
_entity_poly.entity_id
_entity_poly.type
_entity_poly.pdbx_seq_one_letter_code
_entity_poly.pdbx_strand_id
1 'polypeptide(L)'
;MAIESGYTLYMSDRTHYGEYLRDGDPRIGNYPRVQRVTADGVLSEYVLDRKSYEEYKRMAAKWDAEFNAWMSDAPAAGGDS
;
A
#
# COMPACT_ATOMS: atom_id res chain seq x y z
N MET A 1 17.01 -10.50 -9.03
CA MET A 1 15.89 -11.23 -9.66
C MET A 1 16.50 -12.25 -10.61
N ALA A 2 16.33 -13.55 -10.34
CA ALA A 2 16.80 -14.59 -11.25
C ALA A 2 15.82 -14.64 -12.44
N ILE A 3 16.27 -14.15 -13.59
CA ILE A 3 15.53 -14.20 -14.85
C ILE A 3 15.73 -15.61 -15.42
N GLU A 4 15.07 -16.61 -14.84
CA GLU A 4 14.95 -17.89 -15.52
C GLU A 4 13.83 -17.76 -16.56
N SER A 5 14.21 -17.75 -17.83
CA SER A 5 13.32 -18.03 -18.98
C SER A 5 12.19 -17.02 -19.28
N GLY A 6 12.36 -15.73 -18.95
CA GLY A 6 11.38 -14.68 -19.28
C GLY A 6 10.18 -14.62 -18.33
N TYR A 7 10.28 -15.28 -17.17
CA TYR A 7 9.31 -15.16 -16.09
C TYR A 7 9.87 -14.28 -14.97
N THR A 8 9.00 -13.47 -14.38
CA THR A 8 9.27 -12.67 -13.17
C THR A 8 8.42 -13.22 -12.03
N LEU A 9 9.02 -13.40 -10.85
CA LEU A 9 8.28 -13.76 -9.65
C LEU A 9 7.54 -12.54 -9.12
N TYR A 10 6.22 -12.62 -9.06
CA TYR A 10 5.37 -11.65 -8.37
C TYR A 10 4.89 -12.29 -7.07
N MET A 11 5.14 -11.65 -5.94
CA MET A 11 4.86 -12.21 -4.62
C MET A 11 4.31 -11.11 -3.70
N SER A 12 3.28 -11.47 -2.93
CA SER A 12 2.74 -10.61 -1.88
C SER A 12 3.72 -10.58 -0.70
N ASP A 13 4.15 -9.39 -0.27
CA ASP A 13 5.03 -9.21 0.89
C ASP A 13 4.34 -9.58 2.20
N ARG A 14 2.99 -9.59 2.22
CA ARG A 14 2.22 -9.95 3.42
C ARG A 14 2.02 -11.45 3.58
N THR A 15 1.66 -12.13 2.49
CA THR A 15 1.27 -13.56 2.54
C THR A 15 2.37 -14.48 2.01
N HIS A 16 3.39 -13.93 1.35
CA HIS A 16 4.43 -14.66 0.62
C HIS A 16 3.88 -15.58 -0.48
N TYR A 17 2.59 -15.47 -0.80
CA TYR A 17 2.01 -16.13 -1.95
C TYR A 17 2.49 -15.41 -3.22
N GLY A 18 3.01 -16.18 -4.16
CA GLY A 18 3.52 -15.64 -5.40
C GLY A 18 3.48 -16.62 -6.56
N GLU A 19 3.56 -16.08 -7.76
CA GLU A 19 3.49 -16.80 -9.01
C GLU A 19 4.55 -16.26 -9.98
N TYR A 20 5.12 -17.16 -10.79
CA TYR A 20 6.00 -16.78 -11.88
C TYR A 20 5.15 -16.40 -13.09
N LEU A 21 5.21 -15.13 -13.50
CA LEU A 21 4.43 -14.58 -14.59
C LEU A 21 5.33 -14.06 -15.70
N ARG A 22 4.89 -14.20 -16.95
CA ARG A 22 5.57 -13.59 -18.10
C ARG A 22 5.22 -12.12 -18.20
N ASP A 23 6.08 -11.37 -18.87
CA ASP A 23 5.75 -10.01 -19.25
C ASP A 23 4.46 -9.95 -20.09
N GLY A 24 3.62 -8.96 -19.81
CA GLY A 24 2.29 -8.82 -20.40
C GLY A 24 1.20 -9.76 -19.87
N ASP A 25 1.48 -10.64 -18.89
CA ASP A 25 0.45 -11.49 -18.29
C ASP A 25 -0.58 -10.63 -17.51
N PRO A 26 -1.89 -10.72 -17.82
CA PRO A 26 -2.90 -9.91 -17.13
C PRO A 26 -2.98 -10.17 -15.63
N ARG A 27 -2.48 -11.32 -15.14
CA ARG A 27 -2.43 -11.64 -13.70
C ARG A 27 -1.44 -10.80 -12.94
N ILE A 28 -0.51 -10.10 -13.60
CA ILE A 28 0.38 -9.12 -12.96
C ILE A 28 -0.44 -8.07 -12.19
N GLY A 29 -1.61 -7.69 -12.70
CA GLY A 29 -2.53 -6.77 -12.03
C GLY A 29 -3.09 -7.26 -10.68
N ASN A 30 -2.90 -8.53 -10.32
CA ASN A 30 -3.29 -9.08 -9.01
C ASN A 30 -2.27 -8.79 -7.90
N TYR A 31 -1.13 -8.19 -8.23
CA TYR A 31 -0.05 -7.83 -7.31
C TYR A 31 0.17 -6.31 -7.26
N PRO A 32 -0.84 -5.50 -6.84
CA PRO A 32 -0.71 -4.06 -6.72
C PRO A 32 0.43 -3.67 -5.77
N ARG A 33 1.11 -2.58 -6.13
CA ARG A 33 2.12 -1.93 -5.29
C ARG A 33 1.47 -0.85 -4.44
N VAL A 34 1.88 -0.79 -3.18
CA VAL A 34 1.47 0.20 -2.20
C VAL A 34 2.72 0.91 -1.72
N GLN A 35 2.68 2.25 -1.74
CA GLN A 35 3.74 3.09 -1.19
C GLN A 35 3.21 3.77 0.07
N ARG A 36 4.01 3.75 1.13
CA ARG A 36 3.71 4.45 2.38
C ARG A 36 4.93 5.18 2.89
N VAL A 37 4.70 6.36 3.43
CA VAL A 37 5.68 7.05 4.26
C VAL A 37 5.40 6.68 5.71
N THR A 38 6.40 6.12 6.38
CA THR A 38 6.33 5.81 7.81
C THR A 38 6.47 7.08 8.65
N ALA A 39 6.16 7.00 9.95
CA ALA A 39 6.16 8.17 10.83
C ALA A 39 7.54 8.86 10.98
N ASP A 40 8.62 8.12 10.75
CA ASP A 40 10.01 8.60 10.70
C ASP A 40 10.42 9.15 9.31
N GLY A 41 9.49 9.23 8.36
CA GLY A 41 9.70 9.82 7.04
C GLY A 41 10.28 8.87 5.99
N VAL A 42 10.39 7.57 6.28
CA VAL A 42 10.93 6.59 5.33
C VAL A 42 9.85 6.16 4.33
N LEU A 43 10.16 6.25 3.04
CA LEU A 43 9.32 5.70 1.98
C LEU A 43 9.52 4.18 1.90
N SER A 44 8.46 3.43 2.13
CA SER A 44 8.42 1.97 2.01
C SER A 44 7.44 1.57 0.89
N GLU A 45 7.86 0.64 0.04
CA GLU A 45 7.04 0.04 -1.01
C GLU A 45 6.74 -1.43 -0.66
N TYR A 46 5.49 -1.84 -0.87
CA TYR A 46 5.01 -3.20 -0.64
C TYR A 46 4.21 -3.70 -1.84
N VAL A 47 4.37 -4.97 -2.19
CA VAL A 47 3.53 -5.69 -3.14
C VAL A 47 2.50 -6.49 -2.35
N LEU A 48 1.23 -6.37 -2.69
CA LEU A 48 0.15 -7.11 -2.01
C LEU A 48 -0.61 -7.95 -3.01
N ASP A 49 -1.06 -9.14 -2.61
CA ASP A 49 -2.11 -9.84 -3.33
C ASP A 49 -3.44 -9.05 -3.26
N ARG A 50 -4.33 -9.31 -4.21
CA ARG A 50 -5.62 -8.60 -4.32
C ARG A 50 -6.44 -8.60 -3.03
N LYS A 51 -6.45 -9.70 -2.26
CA LYS A 51 -7.21 -9.78 -1.00
C LYS A 51 -6.59 -8.86 0.05
N SER A 52 -5.27 -8.92 0.21
CA SER A 52 -4.50 -8.06 1.11
C SER A 52 -4.62 -6.58 0.72
N TYR A 53 -4.70 -6.27 -0.57
CA TYR A 53 -4.90 -4.91 -1.06
C TYR A 53 -6.29 -4.35 -0.69
N GLU A 54 -7.35 -5.14 -0.80
CA GLU A 54 -8.70 -4.72 -0.36
C GLU A 54 -8.78 -4.48 1.16
N GLU A 55 -8.04 -5.26 1.95
CA GLU A 55 -7.89 -4.99 3.39
C GLU A 55 -7.10 -3.70 3.64
N TYR A 56 -6.00 -3.48 2.92
CA TYR A 56 -5.22 -2.25 3.00
C TYR A 56 -6.08 -1.01 2.71
N LYS A 57 -6.88 -1.00 1.64
CA LYS A 57 -7.76 0.13 1.31
C LYS A 57 -8.73 0.47 2.45
N ARG A 58 -9.28 -0.54 3.13
CA ARG A 58 -10.19 -0.32 4.27
C ARG A 58 -9.47 0.29 5.47
N MET A 59 -8.25 -0.16 5.76
CA MET A 59 -7.43 0.45 6.81
C MET A 59 -7.03 1.88 6.46
N ALA A 60 -6.59 2.12 5.22
CA ALA A 60 -6.23 3.44 4.72
C ALA A 60 -7.40 4.42 4.84
N ALA A 61 -8.59 4.03 4.38
CA ALA A 61 -9.79 4.87 4.50
C ALA A 61 -10.13 5.23 5.96
N LYS A 62 -9.93 4.30 6.90
CA LYS A 62 -10.12 4.55 8.33
C LYS A 62 -9.09 5.56 8.85
N TRP A 63 -7.81 5.38 8.53
CA TRP A 63 -6.75 6.30 8.95
C TRP A 63 -6.91 7.69 8.35
N ASP A 64 -7.32 7.79 7.09
CA ASP A 64 -7.60 9.07 6.45
C ASP A 64 -8.76 9.79 7.16
N ALA A 65 -9.82 9.06 7.54
CA ALA A 65 -10.93 9.63 8.29
C ALA A 65 -10.50 10.12 9.69
N GLU A 66 -9.71 9.34 10.42
CA GLU A 66 -9.17 9.70 11.74
C GLU A 66 -8.24 10.92 11.66
N PHE A 67 -7.35 10.94 10.66
CA PHE A 67 -6.44 12.06 10.42
C PHE A 67 -7.18 13.35 10.07
N ASN A 68 -8.17 13.27 9.17
CA ASN A 68 -8.97 14.44 8.80
C ASN A 68 -9.82 14.96 9.96
N ALA A 69 -10.33 14.08 10.83
CA ALA A 69 -11.02 14.48 12.05
C ALA A 69 -10.07 15.20 13.01
N TRP A 70 -8.87 14.67 13.23
CA TRP A 70 -7.85 15.32 14.06
C TRP A 70 -7.43 16.69 13.52
N MET A 71 -7.22 16.81 12.21
CA MET A 71 -6.92 18.10 11.57
C MET A 71 -8.05 19.12 11.70
N SER A 72 -9.30 18.67 11.75
CA SER A 72 -10.47 19.53 11.89
C SER A 72 -10.73 19.97 13.34
N ASP A 73 -10.17 19.24 14.32
CA ASP A 73 -10.24 19.55 15.76
C ASP A 73 -9.09 20.44 16.24
N ALA A 74 -8.27 20.96 15.32
CA ALA A 74 -7.24 21.93 15.68
C ALA A 74 -7.91 23.20 16.23
N PRO A 75 -7.56 23.65 17.46
CA PRO A 75 -8.07 24.91 17.98
C PRO A 75 -7.71 26.01 16.99
N ALA A 76 -8.71 26.80 16.60
CA ALA A 76 -8.51 27.95 15.72
C ALA A 76 -7.32 28.76 16.26
N ALA A 77 -6.28 28.90 15.46
CA ALA A 77 -5.17 29.77 15.77
C ALA A 77 -5.73 31.19 15.96
N GLY A 78 -5.80 31.65 17.22
CA GLY A 78 -6.19 33.00 17.56
C GLY A 78 -7.63 33.15 18.05
N GLY A 79 -7.79 33.08 19.37
CA GLY A 79 -8.99 33.50 20.08
C GLY A 79 -8.60 33.98 21.48
N ASP A 80 -7.58 34.83 21.56
CA ASP A 80 -7.39 35.69 22.72
C ASP A 80 -8.48 36.77 22.65
N SER A 81 -9.37 36.81 23.63
CA SER A 81 -10.36 37.87 23.86
C SER A 81 -10.62 37.98 25.35
#